data_AF-A0A945GIV4-F1
#
_entry.id   AF-A0A945GIV4-F1
#
_cell.length_a   1.000
_cell.length_b   1.000
_cell.length_c   1.000
_cell.angle_alpha   90.00
_cell.angle_beta   90.00
_cell.angle_gamma   90.00
#
_symmetry.space_group_name_H-M   'P 1'
#
loop_
_entity.id
_entity.type
_entity.pdbx_description
1 polymer ?
#
loop_
_entity_poly.entity_id
_entity_poly.type
_entity_poly.pdbx_seq_one_letter_code
_entity_poly.pdbx_strand_id
1 'polypeptide(L)'
;MIDYILLNQDKIVAIIVLVLFSLLTRKSVGIHQQNWIKTFSGTMTLVLLPIITFAITSVISKNIALSLGMIGALSIVRFRNPVRSSFELVIFFLMLTLGICAAADMRWLVILGLVSNGLIIGAYFINIILAQVFHRKLFEISFSEGNSSNILEVTSAVQHNKLFNSPILVSFNKSDGEYIYRLASNDLEVLKRISIEFQDNSEVTDIKFSAG
;
A
#
# COMPACT_ATOMS: atom_id res chain seq x y z
N MET A 1 -9.50 8.61 -33.36
CA MET A 1 -9.05 7.84 -32.17
C MET A 1 -7.54 7.59 -32.24
N ILE A 2 -7.01 7.10 -33.37
CA ILE A 2 -5.57 6.89 -33.60
C ILE A 2 -4.79 8.21 -33.57
N ASP A 3 -5.29 9.29 -34.19
CA ASP A 3 -4.63 10.60 -34.18
C ASP A 3 -4.54 11.23 -32.77
N TYR A 4 -5.48 10.90 -31.89
CA TYR A 4 -5.50 11.37 -30.51
C TYR A 4 -4.42 10.68 -29.65
N ILE A 5 -4.13 9.41 -29.96
CA ILE A 5 -3.06 8.64 -29.33
C ILE A 5 -1.70 9.12 -29.86
N LEU A 6 -1.60 9.34 -31.18
CA LEU A 6 -0.36 9.83 -31.82
C LEU A 6 0.04 11.21 -31.28
N LEU A 7 -0.92 12.11 -31.06
CA LEU A 7 -0.65 13.48 -30.55
C LEU A 7 -0.15 13.52 -29.10
N ASN A 8 -0.40 12.46 -28.31
CA ASN A 8 0.01 12.39 -26.90
C ASN A 8 1.01 11.24 -26.63
N GLN A 9 1.67 10.72 -27.67
CA GLN A 9 2.58 9.59 -27.59
C GLN A 9 3.66 9.81 -26.52
N ASP A 10 4.28 10.99 -26.46
CA ASP A 10 5.34 11.30 -25.49
C ASP A 10 4.87 11.15 -24.03
N LYS A 11 3.64 11.55 -23.75
CA LYS A 11 3.05 11.47 -22.40
C LYS A 11 2.74 10.03 -22.01
N ILE A 12 2.21 9.26 -22.96
CA ILE A 12 1.89 7.84 -22.74
C ILE A 12 3.19 7.06 -22.51
N VAL A 13 4.21 7.31 -23.32
CA VAL A 13 5.55 6.73 -23.14
C VAL A 13 6.13 7.11 -21.79
N ALA A 14 6.06 8.38 -21.38
CA ALA A 14 6.51 8.81 -20.06
C ALA A 14 5.81 8.06 -18.92
N ILE A 15 4.49 7.90 -18.99
CA ILE A 15 3.71 7.14 -18.00
C ILE A 15 4.16 5.68 -17.95
N ILE A 16 4.34 5.02 -19.09
CA ILE A 16 4.80 3.63 -19.16
C ILE A 16 6.19 3.49 -18.54
N VAL A 17 7.10 4.40 -18.87
CA VAL A 17 8.46 4.44 -18.33
C VAL A 17 8.44 4.66 -16.82
N LEU A 18 7.61 5.57 -16.31
CA LEU A 18 7.44 5.80 -14.88
C LEU A 18 6.93 4.55 -14.15
N VAL A 19 5.91 3.86 -14.69
CA VAL A 19 5.42 2.60 -14.12
C VAL A 19 6.54 1.56 -14.09
N LEU A 20 7.32 1.44 -15.16
CA LEU A 20 8.42 0.48 -15.26
C LEU A 20 9.51 0.79 -14.21
N PHE A 21 9.92 2.05 -14.07
CA PHE A 21 10.88 2.45 -13.03
C PHE A 21 10.32 2.22 -11.63
N SER A 22 9.05 2.52 -11.35
CA SER A 22 8.44 2.23 -10.05
C SER A 22 8.47 0.74 -9.72
N LEU A 23 8.21 -0.14 -10.70
CA LEU A 23 8.30 -1.59 -10.51
C LEU A 23 9.75 -2.07 -10.31
N LEU A 24 10.72 -1.48 -11.01
CA LEU A 24 12.14 -1.75 -10.79
C LEU A 24 12.58 -1.32 -9.38
N THR A 25 12.18 -0.13 -8.94
CA THR A 25 12.46 0.36 -7.58
C THR A 25 11.82 -0.54 -6.53
N ARG A 26 10.58 -1.01 -6.75
CA ARG A 26 9.95 -1.99 -5.86
C ARG A 26 10.80 -3.26 -5.73
N LYS A 27 11.27 -3.82 -6.86
CA LYS A 27 12.15 -5.00 -6.84
C LYS A 27 13.46 -4.72 -6.11
N SER A 28 14.12 -3.62 -6.43
CA SER A 28 15.40 -3.23 -5.82
C SER A 28 15.29 -3.10 -4.30
N VAL A 29 14.28 -2.39 -3.82
CA VAL A 29 14.06 -2.19 -2.38
C VAL A 29 13.62 -3.50 -1.70
N GLY A 30 12.87 -4.35 -2.39
CA GLY A 30 12.49 -5.67 -1.92
C GLY A 30 13.68 -6.62 -1.69
N ILE A 31 14.77 -6.48 -2.45
CA ILE A 31 16.01 -7.24 -2.25
C ILE A 31 16.65 -6.88 -0.90
N HIS A 32 16.56 -5.62 -0.48
CA HIS A 32 17.06 -5.14 0.81
C HIS A 32 16.14 -5.49 2.00
N GLN A 33 15.23 -6.45 1.84
CA GLN A 33 14.29 -6.94 2.87
C GLN A 33 13.40 -5.86 3.51
N GLN A 34 13.16 -4.76 2.79
CA GLN A 34 12.25 -3.71 3.24
C GLN A 34 10.81 -4.13 2.94
N ASN A 35 10.13 -4.70 3.93
CA ASN A 35 8.79 -5.30 3.75
C ASN A 35 7.67 -4.26 3.55
N TRP A 36 7.85 -3.03 4.03
CA TRP A 36 6.84 -1.97 3.87
C TRP A 36 6.52 -1.64 2.40
N ILE A 37 7.46 -1.84 1.47
CA ILE A 37 7.23 -1.58 0.04
C ILE A 37 6.45 -2.71 -0.65
N LYS A 38 6.47 -3.91 -0.06
CA LYS A 38 5.78 -5.09 -0.58
C LYS A 38 4.29 -5.08 -0.24
N THR A 39 3.85 -4.17 0.62
CA THR A 39 2.44 -3.98 0.94
C THR A 39 1.69 -3.35 -0.24
N PHE A 40 0.37 -3.43 -0.22
CA PHE A 40 -0.46 -2.83 -1.25
C PHE A 40 -0.29 -1.30 -1.27
N SER A 41 -0.42 -0.61 -0.13
CA SER A 41 -0.22 0.84 -0.03
C SER A 41 1.18 1.26 -0.46
N GLY A 42 2.22 0.53 -0.03
CA GLY A 42 3.60 0.86 -0.37
C GLY A 42 3.84 0.78 -1.87
N THR A 43 3.35 -0.27 -2.52
CA THR A 43 3.46 -0.40 -3.98
C THR A 43 2.62 0.62 -4.73
N MET A 44 1.36 0.81 -4.34
CA MET A 44 0.48 1.77 -5.03
C MET A 44 1.00 3.19 -4.89
N THR A 45 1.51 3.56 -3.71
CA THR A 45 2.18 4.84 -3.46
C THR A 45 3.36 5.02 -4.43
N LEU A 46 4.23 4.02 -4.54
CA LEU A 46 5.41 4.07 -5.40
C LEU A 46 5.07 4.19 -6.89
N VAL A 47 3.97 3.57 -7.33
CA VAL A 47 3.55 3.60 -8.74
C VAL A 47 2.77 4.87 -9.09
N LEU A 48 1.84 5.29 -8.24
CA LEU A 48 0.94 6.41 -8.53
C LEU A 48 1.61 7.77 -8.32
N LEU A 49 2.44 7.92 -7.28
CA LEU A 49 2.99 9.23 -6.91
C LEU A 49 3.83 9.89 -8.04
N PRO A 50 4.72 9.17 -8.76
CA PRO A 50 5.47 9.75 -9.88
C PRO A 50 4.57 10.16 -11.04
N ILE A 51 3.53 9.37 -11.35
CA ILE A 51 2.57 9.65 -12.42
C ILE A 51 1.79 10.93 -12.11
N ILE A 52 1.31 11.06 -10.87
CA ILE A 52 0.59 12.24 -10.40
C ILE A 52 1.49 13.47 -10.50
N THR A 53 2.73 13.37 -10.03
CA THR A 53 3.70 14.47 -10.06
C THR A 53 4.01 14.91 -11.50
N PHE A 54 4.18 13.95 -12.41
CA PHE A 54 4.36 14.21 -13.83
C PHE A 54 3.14 14.93 -14.45
N ALA A 55 1.92 14.53 -14.12
CA ALA A 55 0.71 15.18 -14.61
C ALA A 55 0.59 16.63 -14.12
N ILE A 56 0.81 16.87 -12.82
CA ILE A 56 0.80 18.22 -12.22
C ILE A 56 1.82 19.12 -12.94
N THR A 57 3.06 18.66 -13.02
CA THR A 57 4.14 19.45 -13.65
C THR A 57 3.91 19.69 -15.14
N SER A 58 3.39 18.70 -15.87
CA SER A 58 3.09 18.88 -17.30
C SER A 58 2.00 19.94 -17.54
N VAL A 59 0.95 19.92 -16.73
CA VAL A 59 -0.14 20.91 -16.83
C VAL A 59 0.36 22.33 -16.56
N ILE A 60 1.22 22.50 -15.56
CA ILE A 60 1.59 23.84 -15.08
C ILE A 60 2.87 24.37 -15.72
N SER A 61 3.65 23.52 -16.41
CA SER A 61 4.89 23.90 -17.10
C SER A 61 4.78 25.13 -18.01
N LYS A 62 3.59 25.41 -18.56
CA LYS A 62 3.34 26.55 -19.44
C LYS A 62 3.24 27.90 -18.70
N ASN A 63 3.11 27.90 -17.37
CA ASN A 63 3.00 29.12 -16.59
C ASN A 63 3.75 28.98 -15.24
N ILE A 64 4.99 29.50 -15.22
CA ILE A 64 5.89 29.45 -14.06
C ILE A 64 5.24 30.10 -12.82
N ALA A 65 4.48 31.18 -12.99
CA ALA A 65 3.78 31.86 -11.89
C ALA A 65 2.65 31.00 -11.30
N LEU A 66 1.90 30.28 -12.15
CA LEU A 66 0.91 29.30 -11.72
C LEU A 66 1.58 28.10 -11.01
N SER A 67 2.77 27.69 -11.46
CA SER A 67 3.53 26.54 -10.90
C SER A 67 4.01 26.81 -9.49
N LEU A 68 4.57 28.00 -9.26
CA LEU A 68 5.11 28.38 -7.97
C LEU A 68 3.99 28.60 -6.93
N GLY A 69 2.86 29.18 -7.35
CA GLY A 69 1.69 29.36 -6.51
C GLY A 69 1.01 28.04 -6.10
N MET A 70 0.96 27.06 -7.00
CA MET A 70 0.30 25.77 -6.72
C MET A 70 1.10 24.89 -5.75
N ILE A 71 2.43 24.85 -5.86
CA ILE A 71 3.28 24.10 -4.91
C ILE A 71 3.22 24.74 -3.51
N GLY A 72 3.15 26.07 -3.44
CA GLY A 72 2.93 26.81 -2.19
C GLY A 72 1.55 26.53 -1.57
N ALA A 73 0.49 26.51 -2.39
CA ALA A 73 -0.87 26.23 -1.93
C ALA A 73 -1.07 24.76 -1.50
N LEU A 74 -0.42 23.81 -2.18
CA LEU A 74 -0.44 22.39 -1.84
C LEU A 74 0.21 22.13 -0.47
N SER A 75 1.25 22.89 -0.13
CA SER A 75 1.88 22.90 1.21
C SER A 75 0.97 23.46 2.31
N ILE A 76 -0.04 24.27 1.95
CA ILE A 76 -1.00 24.90 2.89
C ILE A 76 -2.20 23.99 3.19
N VAL A 77 -2.48 22.95 2.38
CA VAL A 77 -3.52 21.95 2.68
C VAL A 77 -3.05 21.06 3.83
N ARG A 78 -2.99 21.63 5.03
CA ARG A 78 -2.61 20.95 6.26
C ARG A 78 -3.80 20.11 6.72
N PHE A 79 -3.69 18.81 6.51
CA PHE A 79 -4.52 17.88 7.26
C PHE A 79 -4.23 18.08 8.75
N ARG A 80 -5.27 18.46 9.51
CA ARG A 80 -5.16 18.69 10.96
C ARG A 80 -4.89 17.40 11.73
N ASN A 81 -5.19 16.25 11.11
CA ASN A 81 -4.87 14.92 11.60
C ASN A 81 -3.76 14.30 10.73
N PRO A 82 -2.78 13.59 11.32
CA PRO A 82 -1.78 12.87 10.54
C PRO A 82 -2.46 11.84 9.64
N VAL A 83 -2.05 11.79 8.37
CA VAL A 83 -2.55 10.80 7.41
C VAL A 83 -2.06 9.42 7.84
N ARG A 84 -2.98 8.44 7.93
CA ARG A 84 -2.68 7.14 8.55
C ARG A 84 -1.82 6.25 7.65
N SER A 85 -2.01 6.34 6.34
CA SER A 85 -1.25 5.55 5.37
C SER A 85 -0.72 6.39 4.20
N SER A 86 0.44 6.00 3.65
CA SER A 86 1.03 6.69 2.49
C SER A 86 0.10 6.67 1.27
N PHE A 87 -0.68 5.61 1.08
CA PHE A 87 -1.65 5.50 -0.01
C PHE A 87 -2.82 6.46 0.13
N GLU A 88 -3.38 6.66 1.33
CA GLU A 88 -4.41 7.69 1.56
C GLU A 88 -3.92 9.07 1.09
N LEU A 89 -2.68 9.41 1.43
CA LEU A 89 -2.06 10.65 0.98
C LEU A 89 -2.01 10.71 -0.55
N VAL A 90 -1.53 9.65 -1.21
CA VAL A 90 -1.48 9.59 -2.67
C VAL A 90 -2.86 9.73 -3.32
N ILE A 91 -3.91 9.17 -2.73
CA ILE A 91 -5.28 9.35 -3.23
C ILE A 91 -5.74 10.80 -3.11
N PHE A 92 -5.42 11.50 -2.02
CA PHE A 92 -5.70 12.93 -1.92
C PHE A 92 -4.97 13.73 -3.00
N PHE A 93 -3.69 13.44 -3.24
CA PHE A 93 -2.92 14.06 -4.32
C PHE A 93 -3.51 13.75 -5.70
N LEU A 94 -4.00 12.53 -5.92
CA LEU A 94 -4.66 12.15 -7.18
C LEU A 94 -5.95 12.97 -7.40
N MET A 95 -6.80 13.09 -6.39
CA MET A 95 -8.06 13.85 -6.48
C MET A 95 -7.79 15.34 -6.74
N LEU A 96 -6.82 15.93 -6.04
CA LEU A 96 -6.40 17.31 -6.27
C LEU A 96 -5.90 17.50 -7.71
N THR A 97 -5.06 16.58 -8.19
CA THR A 97 -4.51 16.62 -9.55
C THR A 97 -5.59 16.49 -10.61
N LEU A 98 -6.59 15.62 -10.41
CA LEU A 98 -7.73 15.53 -11.31
C LEU A 98 -8.50 16.85 -11.39
N GLY A 99 -8.68 17.55 -10.26
CA GLY A 99 -9.28 18.89 -10.24
C GLY A 99 -8.47 19.92 -11.03
N ILE A 100 -7.13 19.91 -10.88
CA ILE A 100 -6.23 20.79 -11.65
C ILE A 100 -6.29 20.47 -13.14
N CYS A 101 -6.26 19.18 -13.51
CA CYS A 101 -6.39 18.74 -14.89
C CYS A 101 -7.75 19.13 -15.49
N ALA A 102 -8.85 19.08 -14.73
CA ALA A 102 -10.17 19.51 -15.18
C ALA A 102 -10.18 20.97 -15.62
N ALA A 103 -9.48 21.84 -14.87
CA ALA A 103 -9.39 23.26 -15.15
C ALA A 103 -8.47 23.59 -16.33
N ALA A 104 -7.44 22.77 -16.58
CA ALA A 104 -6.42 23.05 -17.59
C ALA A 104 -6.70 22.37 -18.94
N ASP A 105 -6.93 21.05 -18.94
CA ASP A 105 -7.14 20.26 -20.15
C ASP A 105 -7.90 18.96 -19.85
N MET A 106 -9.14 18.86 -20.35
CA MET A 106 -9.99 17.67 -20.20
C MET A 106 -9.31 16.38 -20.67
N ARG A 107 -8.38 16.45 -21.63
CA ARG A 107 -7.65 15.29 -22.15
C ARG A 107 -6.72 14.70 -21.09
N TRP A 108 -6.05 15.55 -20.32
CA TRP A 108 -5.18 15.12 -19.23
C TRP A 108 -5.98 14.46 -18.10
N LEU A 109 -7.16 14.98 -17.81
CA LEU A 109 -8.07 14.40 -16.83
C LEU A 109 -8.45 12.96 -17.20
N VAL A 110 -8.85 12.73 -18.46
CA VAL A 110 -9.27 11.39 -18.92
C VAL A 110 -8.11 10.41 -18.88
N ILE A 111 -6.92 10.80 -19.37
CA ILE A 111 -5.73 9.93 -19.38
C ILE A 111 -5.32 9.58 -17.94
N LEU A 112 -5.17 10.58 -17.07
CA LEU A 112 -4.74 10.37 -15.69
C LEU A 112 -5.76 9.54 -14.90
N GLY A 113 -7.05 9.83 -15.04
CA GLY A 113 -8.13 9.10 -14.38
C GLY A 113 -8.18 7.63 -14.79
N LEU A 114 -8.09 7.35 -16.09
CA LEU A 114 -8.16 5.99 -16.61
C LEU A 114 -6.92 5.17 -16.22
N VAL A 115 -5.72 5.75 -16.34
CA VAL A 115 -4.47 5.08 -15.97
C VAL A 115 -4.42 4.80 -14.46
N SER A 116 -4.71 5.78 -13.61
CA SER A 116 -4.63 5.62 -12.16
C SER A 116 -5.63 4.59 -11.62
N ASN A 117 -6.90 4.68 -12.03
CA ASN A 117 -7.92 3.71 -11.64
C ASN A 117 -7.64 2.32 -12.24
N GLY A 118 -7.18 2.25 -13.48
CA GLY A 118 -6.77 1.01 -14.13
C GLY A 118 -5.63 0.31 -13.40
N LEU A 119 -4.65 1.05 -12.88
CA LEU A 119 -3.56 0.48 -12.08
C LEU A 119 -4.04 -0.06 -10.73
N ILE A 120 -4.94 0.66 -10.04
CA ILE A 120 -5.50 0.24 -8.75
C ILE A 120 -6.34 -1.04 -8.92
N ILE A 121 -7.27 -1.04 -9.88
CA ILE A 121 -8.14 -2.18 -10.17
C ILE A 121 -7.30 -3.36 -10.70
N GLY A 122 -6.38 -3.09 -11.62
CA GLY A 122 -5.47 -4.10 -12.16
C GLY A 122 -4.66 -4.78 -11.07
N ALA A 123 -4.11 -4.01 -10.13
CA ALA A 123 -3.36 -4.58 -9.01
C ALA A 123 -4.22 -5.48 -8.11
N TYR A 124 -5.48 -5.11 -7.87
CA TYR A 124 -6.43 -5.94 -7.14
C TYR A 124 -6.71 -7.26 -7.87
N PHE A 125 -7.02 -7.21 -9.16
CA PHE A 125 -7.25 -8.40 -9.99
C PHE A 125 -6.01 -9.30 -10.06
N ILE A 126 -4.82 -8.74 -10.26
CA ILE A 126 -3.57 -9.50 -10.29
C ILE A 126 -3.35 -10.19 -8.95
N ASN A 127 -3.65 -9.55 -7.82
CA ASN A 127 -3.55 -10.20 -6.51
C ASN A 127 -4.49 -11.41 -6.39
N ILE A 128 -5.75 -11.28 -6.82
CA ILE A 128 -6.73 -12.39 -6.81
C ILE A 128 -6.25 -13.53 -7.70
N ILE A 129 -5.87 -13.22 -8.94
CA ILE A 129 -5.44 -14.23 -9.92
C ILE A 129 -4.21 -14.97 -9.41
N LEU A 130 -3.22 -14.27 -8.85
CA LEU A 130 -2.03 -14.94 -8.31
C LEU A 130 -2.32 -15.76 -7.06
N ALA A 131 -3.25 -15.31 -6.22
CA ALA A 131 -3.70 -16.07 -5.07
C ALA A 131 -4.40 -17.37 -5.50
N GLN A 132 -5.24 -17.33 -6.54
CA GLN A 132 -5.98 -18.48 -7.04
C GLN A 132 -5.13 -19.45 -7.86
N VAL A 133 -4.24 -18.93 -8.73
CA VAL A 133 -3.45 -19.77 -9.66
C VAL A 133 -2.14 -20.24 -9.03
N PHE A 134 -1.44 -19.37 -8.31
CA PHE A 134 -0.08 -19.63 -7.82
C PHE A 134 0.00 -19.86 -6.31
N HIS A 135 -1.13 -19.80 -5.57
CA HIS A 135 -1.17 -19.89 -4.10
C HIS A 135 -0.20 -18.93 -3.39
N ARG A 136 0.17 -17.81 -4.06
CA ARG A 136 1.08 -16.80 -3.53
C ARG A 136 0.38 -15.44 -3.55
N LYS A 137 0.37 -14.76 -2.40
CA LYS A 137 -0.10 -13.37 -2.29
C LYS A 137 1.02 -12.42 -2.74
N LEU A 138 0.70 -11.48 -3.63
CA LEU A 138 1.64 -10.48 -4.13
C LEU A 138 1.92 -9.34 -3.15
N PHE A 139 0.97 -9.06 -2.26
CA PHE A 139 1.05 -7.99 -1.30
C PHE A 139 1.08 -8.58 0.11
N GLU A 140 2.04 -8.15 0.92
CA GLU A 140 2.09 -8.46 2.34
C GLU A 140 1.04 -7.63 3.08
N ILE A 141 0.45 -8.20 4.13
CA ILE A 141 -0.56 -7.53 4.96
C ILE A 141 0.18 -6.55 5.89
N SER A 142 -0.16 -5.27 5.80
CA SER A 142 0.39 -4.20 6.64
C SER A 142 -0.64 -3.74 7.68
N PHE A 143 -0.18 -3.73 8.94
CA PHE A 143 -0.96 -3.31 10.11
C PHE A 143 -1.10 -1.78 10.22
N SER A 144 -0.19 -1.02 9.59
CA SER A 144 -0.22 0.44 9.64
C SER A 144 -1.31 1.06 8.75
N GLU A 145 -2.00 0.28 7.93
CA GLU A 145 -2.93 0.79 6.90
C GLU A 145 -4.38 0.93 7.40
N GLY A 146 -4.64 0.80 8.71
CA GLY A 146 -6.00 0.92 9.25
C GLY A 146 -6.92 -0.24 8.86
N ASN A 147 -6.36 -1.38 8.45
CA ASN A 147 -7.10 -2.64 8.44
C ASN A 147 -7.39 -3.02 9.89
N SER A 148 -8.65 -3.25 10.22
CA SER A 148 -9.10 -3.86 11.47
C SER A 148 -8.76 -5.34 11.49
N SER A 149 -7.49 -5.67 11.28
CA SER A 149 -7.01 -7.04 11.48
C SER A 149 -6.92 -7.27 12.98
N ASN A 150 -7.64 -8.29 13.43
CA ASN A 150 -7.58 -8.72 14.81
C ASN A 150 -6.19 -9.29 15.07
N ILE A 151 -5.61 -8.95 16.21
CA ILE A 151 -4.27 -9.38 16.63
C ILE A 151 -4.42 -10.27 17.85
N LEU A 152 -3.76 -11.41 17.80
CA LEU A 152 -3.55 -12.29 18.94
C LEU A 152 -2.07 -12.28 19.28
N GLU A 153 -1.72 -11.73 20.43
CA GLU A 153 -0.39 -11.83 21.01
C GLU A 153 -0.38 -12.99 22.00
N VAL A 154 0.47 -13.98 21.74
CA VAL A 154 0.66 -15.17 22.58
C VAL A 154 2.07 -15.12 23.14
N THR A 155 2.18 -15.02 24.47
CA THR A 155 3.46 -15.10 25.18
C THR A 155 3.59 -16.50 25.77
N SER A 156 4.71 -17.18 25.47
CA SER A 156 4.99 -18.53 25.96
C SER A 156 6.40 -18.61 26.54
N ALA A 157 6.58 -19.43 27.58
CA ALA A 157 7.89 -19.72 28.16
C ALA A 157 8.72 -20.68 27.30
N VAL A 158 8.08 -21.39 26.36
CA VAL A 158 8.73 -22.41 25.50
C VAL A 158 8.52 -22.07 24.03
N GLN A 159 9.52 -22.39 23.20
CA GLN A 159 9.43 -22.16 21.76
C GLN A 159 8.45 -23.16 21.12
N HIS A 160 7.33 -22.68 20.61
CA HIS A 160 6.37 -23.48 19.87
C HIS A 160 6.60 -23.40 18.36
N ASN A 161 7.02 -24.52 17.74
CA ASN A 161 7.21 -24.62 16.29
C ASN A 161 5.90 -24.40 15.48
N LYS A 162 4.73 -24.72 16.07
CA LYS A 162 3.42 -24.47 15.45
C LYS A 162 3.12 -22.98 15.26
N LEU A 163 3.41 -22.16 16.27
CA LEU A 163 3.18 -20.71 16.22
C LEU A 163 4.21 -20.03 15.30
N PHE A 164 5.47 -20.48 15.37
CA PHE A 164 6.57 -19.98 14.54
C PHE A 164 6.36 -20.22 13.03
N ASN A 165 5.83 -21.39 12.66
CA ASN A 165 5.57 -21.73 11.25
C ASN A 165 4.18 -21.34 10.76
N SER A 166 3.40 -20.61 11.57
CA SER A 166 2.04 -20.25 11.17
C SER A 166 2.06 -19.20 10.05
N PRO A 167 1.22 -19.35 9.00
CA PRO A 167 1.16 -18.40 7.89
C PRO A 167 0.57 -17.05 8.28
N ILE A 168 0.05 -16.93 9.50
CA ILE A 168 -0.53 -15.74 10.11
C ILE A 168 0.40 -15.07 11.12
N LEU A 169 1.64 -15.56 11.27
CA LEU A 169 2.66 -14.95 12.12
C LEU A 169 3.16 -13.66 11.50
N VAL A 170 2.98 -12.57 12.25
CA VAL A 170 3.39 -11.22 11.86
C VAL A 170 4.76 -10.90 12.43
N SER A 171 4.98 -11.22 13.70
CA SER A 171 6.27 -11.01 14.34
C SER A 171 6.52 -12.03 15.44
N PHE A 172 7.79 -12.40 15.58
CA PHE A 172 8.30 -13.21 16.66
C PHE A 172 9.39 -12.43 17.38
N ASN A 173 9.29 -12.34 18.71
CA ASN A 173 10.29 -11.67 19.52
C ASN A 173 10.65 -12.53 20.73
N LYS A 174 11.92 -12.53 21.12
CA LYS A 174 12.43 -13.24 22.29
C LYS A 174 12.97 -12.21 23.27
N SER A 175 12.28 -12.02 24.38
CA SER A 175 12.65 -11.04 25.39
C SER A 175 12.65 -11.72 26.75
N ASP A 176 13.76 -11.62 27.49
CA ASP A 176 13.88 -12.05 28.89
C ASP A 176 13.45 -13.50 29.21
N GLY A 177 13.69 -14.44 28.29
CA GLY A 177 13.35 -15.85 28.48
C GLY A 177 11.92 -16.22 28.07
N GLU A 178 11.14 -15.25 27.57
CA GLU A 178 9.80 -15.46 27.02
C GLU A 178 9.79 -15.31 25.49
N TYR A 179 8.92 -16.09 24.84
CA TYR A 179 8.69 -16.11 23.40
C TYR A 179 7.35 -15.44 23.10
N ILE A 180 7.40 -14.29 22.42
CA ILE A 180 6.22 -13.50 22.05
C ILE A 180 5.91 -13.72 20.58
N TYR A 181 4.74 -14.29 20.32
CA TYR A 181 4.19 -14.52 18.98
C TYR A 181 3.05 -13.53 18.72
N ARG A 182 3.19 -12.69 17.69
CA ARG A 182 2.08 -11.86 17.20
C ARG A 182 1.49 -12.48 15.96
N LEU A 183 0.26 -12.94 16.09
CA LEU A 183 -0.55 -13.50 15.03
C LEU A 183 -1.61 -12.48 14.63
N ALA A 184 -1.94 -12.43 13.35
CA ALA A 184 -3.03 -11.58 12.92
C ALA A 184 -3.80 -12.17 11.75
N SER A 185 -5.11 -11.97 11.82
CA SER A 185 -6.04 -12.47 10.83
C SER A 185 -7.23 -11.53 10.72
N ASN A 186 -7.78 -11.43 9.51
CA ASN A 186 -9.05 -10.75 9.28
C ASN A 186 -10.23 -11.61 9.76
N ASP A 187 -10.02 -12.92 9.92
CA ASP A 187 -11.00 -13.85 10.47
C ASP A 187 -10.81 -13.98 11.99
N LEU A 188 -11.76 -13.41 12.72
CA LEU A 188 -11.79 -13.41 14.19
C LEU A 188 -12.02 -14.81 14.77
N GLU A 189 -12.69 -15.72 14.04
CA GLU A 189 -12.91 -17.10 14.50
C GLU A 189 -11.63 -17.93 14.46
N VAL A 190 -10.76 -17.68 13.48
CA VAL A 190 -9.45 -18.33 13.38
C VAL A 190 -8.58 -17.95 14.57
N LEU A 191 -8.55 -16.67 14.95
CA LEU A 191 -7.78 -16.24 16.13
C LEU A 191 -8.40 -16.74 17.43
N LYS A 192 -9.72 -16.78 17.54
CA LYS A 192 -10.39 -17.38 18.69
C LYS A 192 -10.06 -18.86 18.83
N ARG A 193 -10.07 -19.63 17.74
CA ARG A 193 -9.70 -21.05 17.76
C ARG A 193 -8.28 -21.27 18.25
N ILE A 194 -7.34 -20.45 17.77
CA ILE A 194 -5.94 -20.52 18.20
C ILE A 194 -5.81 -20.07 19.66
N SER A 195 -6.55 -19.03 20.09
CA SER A 195 -6.55 -18.64 21.49
C SER A 195 -7.03 -19.77 22.39
N ILE A 196 -8.11 -20.48 22.02
CA ILE A 196 -8.65 -21.61 22.79
C ILE A 196 -7.69 -22.81 22.78
N GLU A 197 -7.05 -23.13 21.65
CA GLU A 197 -6.06 -24.23 21.55
C GLU A 197 -4.85 -24.00 22.48
N PHE A 198 -4.47 -22.74 22.70
CA PHE A 198 -3.30 -22.38 23.49
C PHE A 198 -3.63 -21.84 24.90
N GLN A 199 -4.91 -21.63 25.24
CA GLN A 199 -5.38 -21.18 26.55
C GLN A 199 -5.28 -22.28 27.63
N ASP A 200 -5.42 -23.55 27.23
CA ASP A 200 -5.30 -24.72 28.12
C ASP A 200 -3.87 -25.27 28.22
N ASN A 201 -2.90 -24.65 27.54
CA ASN A 201 -1.52 -25.11 27.56
C ASN A 201 -0.73 -24.43 28.69
N SER A 202 -0.18 -25.23 29.62
CA SER A 202 0.56 -24.76 30.80
C SER A 202 1.85 -23.97 30.50
N GLU A 203 2.25 -23.90 29.22
CA GLU A 203 3.44 -23.22 28.74
C GLU A 203 3.18 -21.78 28.28
N VAL A 204 1.91 -21.39 28.12
CA VAL A 204 1.48 -20.06 27.67
C VAL A 204 1.21 -19.18 28.89
N THR A 205 1.96 -18.08 29.00
CA THR A 205 1.91 -17.19 30.16
C THR A 205 0.89 -16.07 30.01
N ASP A 206 0.64 -15.61 28.78
CA ASP A 206 -0.31 -14.52 28.53
C ASP A 206 -0.88 -14.57 27.09
N ILE A 207 -2.15 -14.21 26.95
CA ILE A 207 -2.86 -14.12 25.67
C ILE A 207 -3.58 -12.77 25.61
N LYS A 208 -3.10 -11.86 24.76
CA LYS A 208 -3.75 -10.57 24.53
C LYS A 208 -4.46 -10.55 23.18
N PHE A 209 -5.75 -10.27 23.23
CA PHE A 209 -6.55 -9.98 22.05
C PHE A 209 -6.65 -8.48 21.83
N SER A 210 -6.18 -8.00 20.69
CA SER A 210 -6.41 -6.63 20.25
C SER A 210 -7.30 -6.68 19.01
N ALA A 211 -8.57 -6.33 19.18
CA ALA A 211 -9.49 -6.12 18.07
C ALA A 211 -9.19 -4.75 17.43
N GLY A 212 -8.98 -4.73 16.12
CA GLY A 212 -8.86 -3.51 15.34
C GLY A 212 -10.21 -2.91 14.97
#